data_AF-A0A1C6CHM4-F1
#
_entry.id   AF-A0A1C6CHM4-F1
#
_cell.length_a   1.000
_cell.length_b   1.000
_cell.length_c   1.000
_cell.angle_alpha   90.00
_cell.angle_beta   90.00
_cell.angle_gamma   90.00
#
_symmetry.space_group_name_H-M   'P 1'
#
loop_
_entity.id
_entity.type
_entity.pdbx_description
1 polymer ?
#
loop_
_entity_poly.entity_id
_entity_poly.type
_entity_poly.pdbx_seq_one_letter_code
_entity_poly.pdbx_strand_id
1 'polypeptide(L)'
;MIDGHTHLENGPLTPDYCMEFIEAAVAKGIDTLHILDHTHRFIEFAPMYEPLKKADPRQKAWFEKKQLEPLQTYFDLIAEMKSKQLPIEVKFGLEVCYAPRDKAFLKDLLQQYPYDFLIGSIHSIDGLLYDMEAFSREILWDKYDTNAIYQRYYEIMEDMICSALFTQIGHPDQLKLFHYTPTMDMTPIYERIAALAKRYHVQMENNTGIYYRYHHEDMGTNTAFLNILKQHGVDIITASDAHRSEHVGMYIKEISE
;
A
#
# COMPACT_ATOMS: atom_id res chain seq x y z
N MET A 1 -2.72 1.23 20.06
CA MET A 1 -1.82 1.15 18.88
C MET A 1 -2.62 0.74 17.67
N ILE A 2 -2.29 1.26 16.48
CA ILE A 2 -2.99 0.96 15.23
C ILE A 2 -2.05 0.17 14.31
N ASP A 3 -2.55 -0.89 13.70
CA ASP A 3 -1.93 -1.48 12.51
C ASP A 3 -2.78 -1.16 11.29
N GLY A 4 -2.31 -0.21 10.49
CA GLY A 4 -3.04 0.42 9.40
C GLY A 4 -3.09 -0.36 8.09
N HIS A 5 -2.36 -1.48 7.99
CA HIS A 5 -2.17 -2.18 6.72
C HIS A 5 -1.87 -3.67 6.94
N THR A 6 -2.86 -4.54 6.69
CA THR A 6 -2.69 -5.99 6.72
C THR A 6 -3.49 -6.67 5.61
N HIS A 7 -2.95 -7.77 5.07
CA HIS A 7 -3.48 -8.48 3.91
C HIS A 7 -3.96 -9.89 4.24
N LEU A 8 -5.07 -10.29 3.63
CA LEU A 8 -5.54 -11.68 3.62
C LEU A 8 -5.06 -12.44 2.36
N GLU A 9 -4.25 -11.81 1.49
CA GLU A 9 -3.94 -12.30 0.14
C GLU A 9 -3.36 -13.72 0.03
N ASN A 10 -2.78 -14.25 1.11
CA ASN A 10 -2.17 -15.58 1.13
C ASN A 10 -3.10 -16.70 1.63
N GLY A 11 -4.34 -16.38 2.00
CA GLY A 11 -5.32 -17.36 2.45
C GLY A 11 -6.72 -17.09 1.88
N PRO A 12 -7.71 -17.93 2.22
CA PRO A 12 -9.06 -17.79 1.71
C PRO A 12 -9.77 -16.59 2.35
N LEU A 13 -10.74 -16.00 1.66
CA LEU A 13 -11.62 -14.96 2.20
C LEU A 13 -12.67 -15.58 3.14
N THR A 14 -12.24 -16.07 4.29
CA THR A 14 -13.10 -16.70 5.31
C THR A 14 -13.00 -16.01 6.67
N PRO A 15 -14.06 -16.08 7.49
CA PRO A 15 -14.03 -15.56 8.84
C PRO A 15 -12.92 -16.16 9.71
N ASP A 16 -12.70 -17.47 9.62
CA ASP A 16 -11.68 -18.16 10.41
C ASP A 16 -10.28 -17.60 10.10
N TYR A 17 -9.95 -17.41 8.83
CA TYR A 17 -8.66 -16.84 8.43
C TYR A 17 -8.52 -15.37 8.82
N CYS A 18 -9.59 -14.58 8.69
CA CYS A 18 -9.63 -13.19 9.16
C CYS A 18 -9.41 -13.09 10.69
N MET A 19 -10.00 -14.02 11.45
CA MET A 19 -9.83 -14.08 12.91
C MET A 19 -8.38 -14.36 13.33
N GLU A 20 -7.60 -15.13 12.55
CA GLU A 20 -6.17 -15.34 12.85
C GLU A 20 -5.40 -14.01 12.92
N PHE A 21 -5.70 -13.05 12.05
CA PHE A 21 -5.07 -11.72 12.05
C PHE A 21 -5.53 -10.88 13.25
N ILE A 22 -6.83 -10.94 13.57
CA ILE A 22 -7.42 -10.21 14.70
C ILE A 22 -6.85 -10.74 16.03
N GLU A 23 -6.71 -12.05 16.19
CA GLU A 23 -6.12 -12.67 17.37
C GLU A 23 -4.64 -12.33 17.51
N ALA A 24 -3.89 -12.30 16.39
CA ALA A 24 -2.50 -11.85 16.39
C ALA A 24 -2.36 -10.37 16.80
N ALA A 25 -3.27 -9.51 16.33
CA ALA A 25 -3.34 -8.10 16.73
C ALA A 25 -3.58 -7.96 18.25
N VAL A 26 -4.55 -8.68 18.80
CA VAL A 26 -4.83 -8.72 20.25
C VAL A 26 -3.60 -9.16 21.04
N ALA A 27 -2.93 -10.23 20.61
CA ALA A 27 -1.74 -10.75 21.28
C ALA A 27 -0.57 -9.75 21.33
N LYS A 28 -0.50 -8.83 20.37
CA LYS A 28 0.51 -7.76 20.30
C LYS A 28 0.04 -6.42 20.88
N GLY A 29 -1.15 -6.37 21.46
CA GLY A 29 -1.70 -5.15 22.07
C GLY A 29 -2.08 -4.07 21.06
N ILE A 30 -2.45 -4.47 19.84
CA ILE A 30 -3.04 -3.58 18.83
C ILE A 30 -4.52 -3.37 19.17
N ASP A 31 -4.98 -2.11 19.18
CA ASP A 31 -6.35 -1.73 19.52
C ASP A 31 -7.25 -1.58 18.28
N THR A 32 -6.63 -1.20 17.15
CA THR A 32 -7.31 -1.03 15.87
C THR A 32 -6.51 -1.72 14.76
N LEU A 33 -7.16 -2.62 14.03
CA LEU A 33 -6.59 -3.33 12.90
C LEU A 33 -7.29 -2.93 11.60
N HIS A 34 -6.52 -2.56 10.59
CA HIS A 34 -7.01 -2.33 9.24
C HIS A 34 -6.69 -3.55 8.37
N ILE A 35 -7.75 -4.21 7.89
CA ILE A 35 -7.66 -5.35 6.98
C ILE A 35 -8.02 -4.86 5.58
N LEU A 36 -7.19 -5.19 4.61
CA LEU A 36 -7.37 -4.83 3.21
C LEU A 36 -6.84 -5.95 2.33
N ASP A 37 -7.01 -5.82 1.02
CA ASP A 37 -6.26 -6.63 0.08
C ASP A 37 -5.91 -5.82 -1.17
N HIS A 38 -4.92 -6.33 -1.92
CA HIS A 38 -4.50 -5.71 -3.17
C HIS A 38 -5.59 -5.84 -4.23
N THR A 39 -5.75 -4.79 -5.04
CA THR A 39 -6.66 -4.82 -6.20
C THR A 39 -6.34 -5.92 -7.21
N HIS A 40 -5.11 -6.44 -7.28
CA HIS A 40 -4.77 -7.57 -8.17
C HIS A 40 -5.35 -8.91 -7.70
N ARG A 41 -6.02 -8.97 -6.54
CA ARG A 41 -6.80 -10.13 -6.10
C ARG A 41 -8.19 -10.17 -6.76
N PHE A 42 -8.70 -9.03 -7.25
CA PHE A 42 -10.10 -8.90 -7.62
C PHE A 42 -10.32 -8.76 -9.13
N ILE A 43 -11.30 -9.48 -9.66
CA ILE A 43 -11.60 -9.58 -11.11
C ILE A 43 -11.90 -8.20 -11.69
N GLU A 44 -12.62 -7.36 -10.94
CA GLU A 44 -13.10 -6.05 -11.36
C GLU A 44 -11.95 -5.11 -11.71
N PHE A 45 -10.79 -5.24 -11.05
CA PHE A 45 -9.61 -4.41 -11.29
C PHE A 45 -8.65 -4.98 -12.35
N ALA A 46 -8.91 -6.18 -12.87
CA ALA A 46 -8.03 -6.83 -13.86
C ALA A 46 -7.67 -5.95 -15.08
N PRO A 47 -8.58 -5.10 -15.64
CA PRO A 47 -8.24 -4.23 -16.77
C PRO A 47 -7.06 -3.27 -16.50
N MET A 48 -6.85 -2.85 -15.25
CA MET A 48 -5.76 -1.92 -14.89
C MET A 48 -4.37 -2.54 -15.09
N TYR A 49 -4.28 -3.86 -15.06
CA TYR A 49 -3.02 -4.60 -15.17
C TYR A 49 -2.66 -4.95 -16.63
N GLU A 50 -3.53 -4.69 -17.61
CA GLU A 50 -3.30 -5.03 -19.02
C GLU A 50 -2.02 -4.39 -19.60
N PRO A 51 -1.72 -3.11 -19.35
CA PRO A 51 -0.49 -2.53 -19.87
C PRO A 51 0.78 -3.08 -19.21
N LEU A 52 0.73 -3.45 -17.93
CA LEU A 52 1.82 -4.15 -17.25
C LEU A 52 2.09 -5.51 -17.90
N LYS A 53 1.03 -6.27 -18.22
CA LYS A 53 1.14 -7.54 -18.97
C LYS A 53 1.73 -7.37 -20.36
N LYS A 54 1.46 -6.25 -21.03
CA LYS A 54 2.01 -5.94 -22.37
C LYS A 54 3.46 -5.47 -22.33
N ALA A 55 3.90 -4.87 -21.23
CA ALA A 55 5.22 -4.27 -21.13
C ALA A 55 6.37 -5.29 -21.01
N ASP A 56 6.17 -6.41 -20.31
CA ASP A 56 7.19 -7.47 -20.21
C ASP A 56 6.54 -8.85 -19.92
N PRO A 57 6.96 -9.95 -20.58
CA PRO A 57 6.41 -11.29 -20.35
C PRO A 57 6.50 -11.79 -18.90
N ARG A 58 7.50 -11.35 -18.12
CA ARG A 58 7.66 -11.74 -16.71
C ARG A 58 6.61 -11.10 -15.83
N GLN A 59 6.23 -9.85 -16.13
CA GLN A 59 5.12 -9.17 -15.47
C GLN A 59 3.78 -9.83 -15.80
N LYS A 60 3.60 -10.24 -17.07
CA LYS A 60 2.44 -11.05 -17.47
C LYS A 60 2.36 -12.35 -16.68
N ALA A 61 3.45 -13.09 -16.61
CA ALA A 61 3.52 -14.35 -15.85
C ALA A 61 3.32 -14.14 -14.34
N TRP A 62 3.75 -13.01 -13.78
CA TRP A 62 3.47 -12.64 -12.40
C TRP A 62 1.98 -12.43 -12.16
N PHE A 63 1.30 -11.65 -13.00
CA PHE A 63 -0.13 -11.38 -12.84
C PHE A 63 -1.00 -12.62 -13.09
N GLU A 64 -0.69 -13.41 -14.12
CA GLU A 64 -1.48 -14.60 -14.49
C GLU A 64 -1.37 -15.75 -13.47
N LYS A 65 -0.45 -15.68 -12.51
CA LYS A 65 -0.40 -16.62 -11.37
C LYS A 65 -1.42 -16.29 -10.27
N LYS A 66 -1.95 -15.06 -10.25
CA LYS A 66 -2.92 -14.63 -9.24
C LYS A 66 -4.25 -15.36 -9.45
N GLN A 67 -4.86 -15.83 -8.37
CA GLN A 67 -6.22 -16.38 -8.40
C GLN A 67 -7.18 -15.23 -8.14
N LEU A 68 -7.84 -14.76 -9.20
CA LEU A 68 -8.76 -13.63 -9.09
C LEU A 68 -10.10 -14.09 -8.51
N GLU A 69 -10.61 -13.32 -7.55
CA GLU A 69 -11.91 -13.51 -6.91
C GLU A 69 -12.82 -12.32 -7.22
N PRO A 70 -14.16 -12.50 -7.25
CA PRO A 70 -15.06 -11.36 -7.32
C PRO A 70 -14.90 -10.47 -6.09
N LEU A 71 -14.88 -9.15 -6.26
CA LEU A 71 -14.81 -8.21 -5.14
C LEU A 71 -15.98 -8.39 -4.15
N GLN A 72 -17.14 -8.82 -4.66
CA GLN A 72 -18.29 -9.16 -3.81
C GLN A 72 -17.96 -10.21 -2.75
N THR A 73 -17.10 -11.19 -3.04
CA THR A 73 -16.69 -12.21 -2.06
C THR A 73 -15.99 -11.59 -0.85
N TYR A 74 -15.19 -10.55 -1.05
CA TYR A 74 -14.58 -9.80 0.05
C TYR A 74 -15.62 -9.01 0.85
N PHE A 75 -16.61 -8.41 0.19
CA PHE A 75 -17.69 -7.68 0.87
C PHE A 75 -18.64 -8.59 1.66
N ASP A 76 -18.86 -9.82 1.19
CA ASP A 76 -19.61 -10.82 1.94
C ASP A 76 -18.86 -11.20 3.24
N LEU A 77 -17.53 -11.38 3.17
CA LEU A 77 -16.68 -11.57 4.36
C LEU A 77 -16.77 -10.36 5.31
N ILE A 78 -16.64 -9.14 4.80
CA ILE A 78 -16.73 -7.91 5.61
C ILE A 78 -18.07 -7.85 6.35
N ALA A 79 -19.18 -8.12 5.64
CA ALA A 79 -20.51 -8.11 6.24
C ALA A 79 -20.64 -9.14 7.36
N GLU A 80 -20.10 -10.35 7.17
CA GLU A 80 -20.11 -11.38 8.20
C GLU A 80 -19.26 -10.97 9.40
N MET A 81 -18.04 -10.47 9.19
CA MET A 81 -17.16 -10.03 10.28
C MET A 81 -17.75 -8.86 11.07
N LYS A 82 -18.38 -7.89 10.39
CA LYS A 82 -19.07 -6.75 11.04
C LYS A 82 -20.30 -7.17 11.85
N SER A 83 -20.88 -8.35 11.58
CA SER A 83 -21.99 -8.90 12.39
C SER A 83 -21.54 -9.57 13.70
N LYS A 84 -20.24 -9.86 13.85
CA LYS A 84 -19.67 -10.52 15.02
C LYS A 84 -19.23 -9.48 16.06
N GLN A 85 -19.18 -9.89 17.32
CA GLN A 85 -18.54 -9.09 18.37
C GLN A 85 -17.04 -9.37 18.35
N LEU A 86 -16.26 -8.43 17.81
CA LEU A 86 -14.81 -8.53 17.70
C LEU A 86 -14.13 -7.99 18.98
N PRO A 87 -12.96 -8.54 19.36
CA PRO A 87 -12.25 -8.13 20.58
C PRO A 87 -11.56 -6.76 20.48
N ILE A 88 -11.37 -6.25 19.27
CA ILE A 88 -10.72 -4.97 18.94
C ILE A 88 -11.49 -4.26 17.82
N GLU A 89 -11.17 -2.99 17.57
CA GLU A 89 -11.71 -2.29 16.40
C GLU A 89 -11.08 -2.85 15.13
N VAL A 90 -11.92 -3.20 14.15
CA VAL A 90 -11.46 -3.69 12.85
C VAL A 90 -12.12 -2.87 11.75
N LYS A 91 -11.30 -2.34 10.84
CA LYS A 91 -11.75 -1.63 9.65
C LYS A 91 -11.37 -2.40 8.41
N PHE A 92 -12.21 -2.29 7.37
CA PHE A 92 -12.01 -2.98 6.11
C PHE A 92 -11.89 -2.00 4.93
N GLY A 93 -10.91 -2.24 4.07
CA GLY A 93 -10.58 -1.36 2.96
C GLY A 93 -9.91 -2.09 1.80
N LEU A 94 -9.27 -1.33 0.92
CA LEU A 94 -8.44 -1.87 -0.16
C LEU A 94 -7.11 -1.14 -0.20
N GLU A 95 -6.07 -1.86 -0.62
CA GLU A 95 -4.86 -1.25 -1.15
C GLU A 95 -4.94 -1.25 -2.68
N VAL A 96 -5.12 -0.05 -3.21
CA VAL A 96 -5.40 0.20 -4.61
C VAL A 96 -4.12 0.54 -5.34
N CYS A 97 -3.73 -0.32 -6.29
CA CYS A 97 -2.65 -0.02 -7.21
C CYS A 97 -3.01 1.22 -8.04
N TYR A 98 -2.27 2.31 -7.91
CA TYR A 98 -2.57 3.54 -8.60
C TYR A 98 -1.69 3.77 -9.82
N ALA A 99 -2.32 4.13 -10.94
CA ALA A 99 -1.68 4.73 -12.10
C ALA A 99 -2.56 5.89 -12.60
N PRO A 100 -1.99 7.05 -13.01
CA PRO A 100 -2.79 8.22 -13.35
C PRO A 100 -3.84 7.99 -14.46
N ARG A 101 -3.56 7.09 -15.40
CA ARG A 101 -4.49 6.72 -16.47
C ARG A 101 -5.76 6.03 -15.96
N ASP A 102 -5.67 5.32 -14.85
CA ASP A 102 -6.72 4.46 -14.30
C ASP A 102 -7.62 5.25 -13.33
N LYS A 103 -7.31 6.54 -13.08
CA LYS A 103 -8.02 7.42 -12.14
C LYS A 103 -9.54 7.47 -12.37
N ALA A 104 -9.98 7.63 -13.62
CA ALA A 104 -11.41 7.71 -13.93
C ALA A 104 -12.11 6.36 -13.66
N PHE A 105 -11.48 5.27 -14.08
CA PHE A 105 -11.95 3.91 -13.83
C PHE A 105 -12.05 3.61 -12.32
N LEU A 106 -11.01 3.95 -11.56
CA LEU A 106 -10.98 3.79 -10.11
C LEU A 106 -12.07 4.61 -9.43
N LYS A 107 -12.30 5.86 -9.86
CA LYS A 107 -13.37 6.71 -9.31
C LYS A 107 -14.74 6.05 -9.42
N ASP A 108 -15.05 5.47 -10.58
CA ASP A 108 -16.36 4.86 -10.83
C ASP A 108 -16.50 3.50 -10.10
N LEU A 109 -15.42 2.72 -10.01
CA LEU A 109 -15.45 1.40 -9.37
C LEU A 109 -15.48 1.49 -7.84
N LEU A 110 -14.62 2.32 -7.25
CA LEU A 110 -14.49 2.45 -5.79
C LEU A 110 -15.72 3.06 -5.11
N GLN A 111 -16.63 3.69 -5.87
CA GLN A 111 -17.89 4.22 -5.33
C GLN A 111 -19.00 3.17 -5.22
N GLN A 112 -18.80 1.97 -5.79
CA GLN A 112 -19.83 0.93 -5.81
C GLN A 112 -19.93 0.15 -4.49
N TYR A 113 -18.96 0.32 -3.59
CA TYR A 113 -18.88 -0.44 -2.35
C TYR A 113 -18.54 0.44 -1.12
N PRO A 114 -19.03 0.09 0.08
CA PRO A 114 -18.80 0.87 1.29
C PRO A 114 -17.49 0.46 1.99
N TYR A 115 -16.39 1.13 1.67
CA TYR A 115 -15.11 0.96 2.37
C TYR A 115 -15.03 1.80 3.64
N ASP A 116 -14.38 1.29 4.69
CA ASP A 116 -14.05 2.09 5.87
C ASP A 116 -12.86 3.03 5.59
N PHE A 117 -11.96 2.60 4.70
CA PHE A 117 -10.81 3.36 4.21
C PHE A 117 -10.34 2.83 2.85
N LEU A 118 -9.54 3.64 2.15
CA LEU A 118 -8.87 3.28 0.90
C LEU A 118 -7.42 3.74 0.92
N ILE A 119 -6.50 2.82 0.64
CA ILE A 119 -5.06 3.10 0.54
C ILE A 119 -4.69 3.19 -0.93
N GLY A 120 -4.07 4.29 -1.33
CA GLY A 120 -3.47 4.42 -2.65
C GLY A 120 -2.00 4.04 -2.58
N SER A 121 -1.59 3.07 -3.41
CA SER A 121 -0.21 2.60 -3.46
C SER A 121 0.31 2.59 -4.89
N ILE A 122 1.54 3.06 -5.08
CA ILE A 122 2.23 3.00 -6.36
C ILE A 122 3.04 1.72 -6.36
N HIS A 123 2.76 0.78 -7.26
CA HIS A 123 3.55 -0.47 -7.39
C HIS A 123 4.30 -0.56 -8.73
N SER A 124 4.08 0.41 -9.62
CA SER A 124 4.73 0.45 -10.92
C SER A 124 5.00 1.87 -11.37
N ILE A 125 6.08 2.07 -12.10
CA ILE A 125 6.37 3.31 -12.81
C ILE A 125 5.94 3.13 -14.26
N ASP A 126 4.84 3.78 -14.64
CA ASP A 126 4.26 3.73 -15.98
C ASP A 126 4.08 2.30 -16.55
N GLY A 127 3.70 1.36 -15.68
CA GLY A 127 3.44 -0.05 -16.03
C GLY A 127 4.64 -1.00 -15.87
N LEU A 128 5.75 -0.53 -15.31
CA LEU A 128 6.91 -1.34 -14.93
C LEU A 128 6.96 -1.49 -13.41
N LEU A 129 6.75 -2.70 -12.89
CA LEU A 129 6.90 -3.05 -11.48
C LEU A 129 8.32 -2.72 -11.03
N TYR A 130 8.47 -2.04 -9.90
CA TYR A 130 9.77 -1.56 -9.44
C TYR A 130 10.41 -2.43 -8.33
N ASP A 131 9.65 -3.31 -7.71
CA ASP A 131 9.96 -4.02 -6.46
C ASP A 131 10.05 -5.55 -6.59
N MET A 132 9.98 -6.08 -7.80
CA MET A 132 10.07 -7.52 -8.06
C MET A 132 11.53 -7.94 -8.16
N GLU A 133 12.06 -8.56 -7.11
CA GLU A 133 13.47 -8.96 -7.01
C GLU A 133 13.96 -9.73 -8.24
N ALA A 134 13.11 -10.61 -8.77
CA ALA A 134 13.44 -11.49 -9.89
C ALA A 134 13.63 -10.77 -11.24
N PHE A 135 13.10 -9.56 -11.43
CA PHE A 135 13.13 -8.93 -12.77
C PHE A 135 13.06 -7.40 -12.82
N SER A 136 12.67 -6.71 -11.75
CA SER A 136 12.51 -5.24 -11.76
C SER A 136 13.79 -4.49 -12.09
N ARG A 137 14.96 -5.03 -11.70
CA ARG A 137 16.26 -4.44 -12.08
C ARG A 137 16.40 -4.34 -13.59
N GLU A 138 16.16 -5.45 -14.30
CA GLU A 138 16.34 -5.53 -15.75
C GLU A 138 15.29 -4.76 -16.57
N ILE A 139 14.07 -4.59 -16.05
CA ILE A 139 13.01 -3.89 -16.79
C ILE A 139 12.97 -2.39 -16.53
N LEU A 140 13.49 -1.94 -15.38
CA LEU A 140 13.40 -0.56 -14.93
C LEU A 140 14.78 0.00 -14.54
N TRP A 141 15.36 -0.49 -13.44
CA TRP A 141 16.50 0.18 -12.80
C TRP A 141 17.78 0.20 -13.64
N ASP A 142 18.02 -0.82 -14.47
CA ASP A 142 19.20 -0.89 -15.34
C ASP A 142 19.01 -0.12 -16.67
N LYS A 143 17.79 0.40 -16.92
CA LYS A 143 17.40 1.03 -18.19
C LYS A 143 17.14 2.52 -18.08
N TYR A 144 16.73 3.00 -16.91
CA TYR A 144 16.34 4.39 -16.69
C TYR A 144 17.16 5.01 -15.57
N ASP A 145 17.38 6.31 -15.68
CA ASP A 145 18.08 7.08 -14.65
C ASP A 145 17.31 7.08 -13.32
N THR A 146 18.02 6.86 -12.21
CA THR A 146 17.42 6.79 -10.88
C THR A 146 16.71 8.08 -10.48
N ASN A 147 17.24 9.25 -10.81
CA ASN A 147 16.56 10.52 -10.50
C ASN A 147 15.26 10.63 -11.30
N ALA A 148 15.25 10.23 -12.58
CA ALA A 148 14.05 10.23 -13.39
C ALA A 148 12.96 9.28 -12.85
N ILE A 149 13.34 8.09 -12.37
CA ILE A 149 12.42 7.14 -11.73
C ILE A 149 11.78 7.76 -10.48
N TYR A 150 12.61 8.32 -9.59
CA TYR A 150 12.13 8.95 -8.36
C TYR A 150 11.24 10.15 -8.64
N GLN A 151 11.65 11.03 -9.56
CA GLN A 151 10.82 12.17 -9.96
C GLN A 151 9.45 11.69 -10.45
N ARG A 152 9.43 10.68 -11.33
CA ARG A 152 8.17 10.15 -11.88
C ARG A 152 7.28 9.51 -10.81
N TYR A 153 7.85 8.79 -9.87
CA TYR A 153 7.11 8.21 -8.74
C TYR A 153 6.39 9.27 -7.92
N TYR A 154 7.08 10.36 -7.55
CA TYR A 154 6.46 11.41 -6.78
C TYR A 154 5.49 12.27 -7.60
N GLU A 155 5.68 12.43 -8.91
CA GLU A 155 4.65 13.01 -9.80
C GLU A 155 3.36 12.17 -9.80
N ILE A 156 3.48 10.84 -9.84
CA ILE A 156 2.33 9.94 -9.71
C ILE A 156 1.68 10.09 -8.34
N MET A 157 2.47 10.25 -7.27
CA MET A 157 1.95 10.46 -5.92
C MET A 157 1.22 11.80 -5.76
N GLU A 158 1.77 12.89 -6.31
CA GLU A 158 1.09 14.20 -6.36
C GLU A 158 -0.28 14.06 -7.04
N ASP A 159 -0.33 13.37 -8.19
CA ASP A 159 -1.57 13.09 -8.93
C ASP A 159 -2.56 12.21 -8.12
N MET A 160 -2.04 11.19 -7.43
CA MET A 160 -2.79 10.29 -6.56
C MET A 160 -3.45 11.03 -5.40
N ILE A 161 -2.70 11.88 -4.69
CA ILE A 161 -3.25 12.69 -3.59
C ILE A 161 -4.30 13.67 -4.13
N CYS A 162 -4.01 14.35 -5.24
CA CYS A 162 -4.93 15.31 -5.85
C CYS A 162 -6.20 14.68 -6.43
N SER A 163 -6.21 13.36 -6.65
CA SER A 163 -7.40 12.64 -7.11
C SER A 163 -8.53 12.62 -6.07
N ALA A 164 -8.19 12.82 -4.79
CA ALA A 164 -9.10 12.73 -3.65
C ALA A 164 -9.87 11.39 -3.56
N LEU A 165 -9.28 10.30 -4.08
CA LEU A 165 -9.85 8.95 -4.02
C LEU A 165 -9.46 8.18 -2.75
N PHE A 166 -8.38 8.55 -2.09
CA PHE A 166 -7.76 7.76 -1.04
C PHE A 166 -7.79 8.48 0.29
N THR A 167 -7.95 7.70 1.36
CA THR A 167 -7.83 8.19 2.74
C THR A 167 -6.39 8.13 3.24
N GLN A 168 -5.58 7.25 2.65
CA GLN A 168 -4.21 6.95 3.09
C GLN A 168 -3.31 6.71 1.86
N ILE A 169 -2.02 7.02 1.96
CA ILE A 169 -1.00 6.61 0.99
C ILE A 169 -0.14 5.51 1.60
N GLY A 170 -0.04 4.38 0.89
CA GLY A 170 0.77 3.24 1.27
C GLY A 170 2.27 3.50 1.06
N HIS A 171 3.10 3.01 1.98
CA HIS A 171 4.58 2.95 1.90
C HIS A 171 5.21 4.04 0.99
N PRO A 172 5.09 5.34 1.35
CA PRO A 172 5.26 6.46 0.40
C PRO A 172 6.69 6.69 -0.10
N ASP A 173 7.66 5.87 0.30
CA ASP A 173 9.05 5.91 -0.13
C ASP A 173 9.63 4.52 -0.46
N GLN A 174 8.77 3.54 -0.79
CA GLN A 174 9.14 2.14 -1.04
C GLN A 174 10.20 1.94 -2.16
N LEU A 175 10.41 2.92 -3.05
CA LEU A 175 11.45 2.86 -4.09
C LEU A 175 12.86 2.57 -3.55
N LYS A 176 13.13 2.88 -2.28
CA LYS A 176 14.43 2.64 -1.63
C LYS A 176 14.78 1.16 -1.46
N LEU A 177 13.81 0.26 -1.62
CA LEU A 177 13.92 -1.18 -1.36
C LEU A 177 15.14 -1.87 -1.99
N PHE A 178 15.59 -1.46 -3.17
CA PHE A 178 16.77 -2.03 -3.85
C PHE A 178 18.06 -1.20 -3.73
N HIS A 179 18.09 -0.21 -2.83
CA HIS A 179 19.21 0.70 -2.58
C HIS A 179 19.59 1.59 -3.78
N TYR A 180 18.71 1.73 -4.77
CA TYR A 180 18.84 2.76 -5.81
C TYR A 180 18.45 4.10 -5.21
N THR A 181 19.45 4.93 -4.93
CA THR A 181 19.27 6.23 -4.27
C THR A 181 19.43 7.38 -5.27
N PRO A 182 18.52 8.37 -5.31
CA PRO A 182 18.66 9.52 -6.17
C PRO A 182 19.86 10.38 -5.73
N THR A 183 20.52 11.02 -6.68
CA THR A 183 21.60 12.00 -6.41
C THR A 183 21.08 13.43 -6.27
N MET A 184 19.81 13.66 -6.59
CA MET A 184 19.13 14.95 -6.44
C MET A 184 18.66 15.20 -5.00
N ASP A 185 18.51 16.47 -4.64
CA ASP A 185 17.87 16.86 -3.38
C ASP A 185 16.37 16.55 -3.41
N MET A 186 15.94 15.65 -2.51
CA MET A 186 14.55 15.21 -2.40
C MET A 186 13.71 16.12 -1.50
N THR A 187 14.32 17.01 -0.71
CA THR A 187 13.59 17.88 0.23
C THR A 187 12.48 18.68 -0.46
N PRO A 188 12.69 19.35 -1.62
CA PRO A 188 11.61 20.07 -2.30
C PRO A 188 10.44 19.20 -2.76
N ILE A 189 10.68 17.92 -3.06
CA ILE A 189 9.61 16.96 -3.41
C ILE A 189 8.82 16.59 -2.16
N TYR A 190 9.52 16.22 -1.08
CA TYR A 190 8.90 15.85 0.19
C TYR A 190 8.04 16.98 0.78
N GLU A 191 8.53 18.23 0.71
CA GLU A 191 7.78 19.42 1.12
C GLU A 191 6.48 19.59 0.34
N ARG A 192 6.49 19.36 -0.98
CA ARG A 192 5.28 19.43 -1.81
C ARG A 192 4.29 18.32 -1.48
N ILE A 193 4.78 17.09 -1.33
CA ILE A 193 3.94 15.94 -0.96
C ILE A 193 3.29 16.17 0.41
N ALA A 194 4.06 16.63 1.39
CA ALA A 194 3.54 16.93 2.73
C ALA A 194 2.45 18.01 2.71
N ALA A 195 2.67 19.09 1.96
CA ALA A 195 1.68 20.16 1.78
C ALA A 195 0.39 19.65 1.11
N LEU A 196 0.51 18.80 0.08
CA LEU A 196 -0.65 18.18 -0.58
C LEU A 196 -1.37 17.21 0.35
N ALA A 197 -0.67 16.33 1.04
CA ALA A 197 -1.25 15.39 2.00
C ALA A 197 -2.04 16.12 3.07
N LYS A 198 -1.47 17.21 3.63
CA LYS A 198 -2.17 18.03 4.62
C LYS A 198 -3.41 18.71 4.04
N ARG A 199 -3.30 19.27 2.84
CA ARG A 199 -4.41 19.96 2.16
C ARG A 199 -5.57 19.04 1.83
N TYR A 200 -5.28 17.80 1.43
CA TYR A 200 -6.28 16.82 1.03
C TYR A 200 -6.69 15.87 2.17
N HIS A 201 -6.15 16.07 3.38
CA HIS A 201 -6.43 15.25 4.56
C HIS A 201 -6.16 13.76 4.34
N VAL A 202 -5.07 13.44 3.62
CA VAL A 202 -4.64 12.06 3.35
C VAL A 202 -3.57 11.70 4.36
N GLN A 203 -3.74 10.56 5.04
CA GLN A 203 -2.74 10.06 5.97
C GLN A 203 -1.56 9.43 5.20
N MET A 204 -0.37 9.46 5.79
CA MET A 204 0.82 8.84 5.23
C MET A 204 1.24 7.65 6.09
N GLU A 205 1.44 6.50 5.48
CA GLU A 205 1.93 5.33 6.21
C GLU A 205 3.39 5.50 6.63
N ASN A 206 3.68 5.17 7.89
CA ASN A 206 5.00 4.77 8.35
C ASN A 206 5.04 3.24 8.41
N ASN A 207 5.50 2.63 7.31
CA ASN A 207 5.31 1.20 7.01
C ASN A 207 6.55 0.36 7.33
N THR A 208 6.44 -0.60 8.24
CA THR A 208 7.57 -1.42 8.71
C THR A 208 7.88 -2.63 7.83
N GLY A 209 7.04 -2.92 6.84
CA GLY A 209 7.20 -4.03 5.90
C GLY A 209 8.57 -4.03 5.22
N ILE A 210 9.08 -2.85 4.87
CA ILE A 210 10.39 -2.69 4.22
C ILE A 210 11.54 -3.27 5.04
N TYR A 211 11.46 -3.17 6.37
CA TYR A 211 12.52 -3.61 7.28
C TYR A 211 12.57 -5.13 7.41
N TYR A 212 11.44 -5.76 7.74
CA TYR A 212 11.45 -7.18 8.10
C TYR A 212 11.22 -8.12 6.92
N ARG A 213 10.57 -7.65 5.84
CA ARG A 213 10.36 -8.44 4.61
C ARG A 213 11.54 -8.34 3.65
N TYR A 214 12.15 -7.14 3.57
CA TYR A 214 13.19 -6.84 2.58
C TYR A 214 14.56 -6.56 3.21
N HIS A 215 14.69 -6.60 4.54
CA HIS A 215 15.96 -6.42 5.26
C HIS A 215 16.65 -5.08 4.98
N HIS A 216 15.86 -4.04 4.68
CA HIS A 216 16.36 -2.68 4.55
C HIS A 216 16.69 -2.10 5.93
N GLU A 217 17.63 -1.15 6.00
CA GLU A 217 18.09 -0.53 7.26
C GLU A 217 17.05 0.38 7.91
N ASP A 218 16.24 1.06 7.10
CA ASP A 218 15.12 1.86 7.59
C ASP A 218 13.99 0.98 8.13
N MET A 219 13.54 1.26 9.35
CA MET A 219 12.39 0.56 9.97
C MET A 219 11.04 1.01 9.40
N GLY A 220 10.99 2.10 8.63
CA GLY A 220 9.75 2.73 8.18
C GLY A 220 10.01 3.74 7.07
N THR A 221 9.19 4.78 6.98
CA THR A 221 9.44 5.92 6.09
C THR A 221 10.78 6.57 6.44
N ASN A 222 11.53 6.94 5.41
CA ASN A 222 12.81 7.61 5.54
C ASN A 222 12.70 8.79 6.52
N THR A 223 13.68 8.93 7.41
CA THR A 223 13.67 9.90 8.50
C THR A 223 13.48 11.34 8.02
N ALA A 224 14.12 11.73 6.91
CA ALA A 224 13.98 13.08 6.37
C ALA A 224 12.54 13.34 5.89
N PHE A 225 11.95 12.39 5.16
CA PHE A 225 10.57 12.53 4.68
C PHE A 225 9.57 12.50 5.83
N LEU A 226 9.72 11.56 6.78
CA LEU A 226 8.87 11.47 7.97
C LEU A 226 8.89 12.76 8.81
N ASN A 227 10.07 13.36 8.98
CA ASN A 227 10.20 14.63 9.70
C ASN A 227 9.48 15.78 8.98
N ILE A 228 9.59 15.86 7.65
CA ILE A 228 8.87 16.87 6.86
C ILE A 228 7.36 16.67 6.98
N LEU A 229 6.86 15.43 6.87
CA LEU A 229 5.45 15.11 7.06
C LEU A 229 4.94 15.58 8.44
N LYS A 230 5.69 15.29 9.51
CA LYS A 230 5.38 15.73 10.88
C LYS A 230 5.40 17.26 11.01
N GLN A 231 6.35 17.95 10.39
CA GLN A 231 6.45 19.42 10.42
C GLN A 231 5.25 20.11 9.74
N HIS A 232 4.71 19.51 8.68
CA HIS A 232 3.47 19.97 8.04
C HIS A 232 2.20 19.55 8.79
N GLY A 233 2.33 18.77 9.87
CA GLY A 233 1.22 18.23 10.64
C GLY A 233 0.37 17.25 9.82
N VAL A 234 1.00 16.49 8.90
CA VAL A 234 0.35 15.38 8.20
C VAL A 234 0.08 14.26 9.21
N ASP A 235 -1.11 13.67 9.14
CA ASP A 235 -1.46 12.54 9.99
C ASP A 235 -0.68 11.30 9.53
N ILE A 236 0.07 10.70 10.45
CA ILE A 236 0.85 9.48 10.20
C ILE A 236 0.10 8.28 10.77
N ILE A 237 0.04 7.20 10.00
CA ILE A 237 -0.50 5.91 10.46
C ILE A 237 0.59 4.84 10.40
N THR A 238 0.73 4.05 11.45
CA THR A 238 1.67 2.93 11.51
C THR A 238 1.10 1.72 10.78
N ALA A 239 1.93 1.04 10.00
CA ALA A 239 1.50 -0.07 9.16
C ALA A 239 2.54 -1.19 9.24
N SER A 240 2.12 -2.43 9.50
CA SER A 240 3.02 -3.58 9.41
C SER A 240 3.18 -4.08 7.98
N ASP A 241 2.14 -3.95 7.15
CA ASP A 241 2.07 -4.60 5.84
C ASP A 241 2.16 -6.14 5.97
N ALA A 242 1.45 -6.65 6.97
CA ALA A 242 1.43 -8.06 7.30
C ALA A 242 0.68 -8.86 6.24
N HIS A 243 1.38 -9.78 5.59
CA HIS A 243 0.83 -10.72 4.63
C HIS A 243 0.51 -12.11 5.23
N ARG A 244 0.77 -12.25 6.54
CA ARG A 244 0.53 -13.44 7.37
C ARG A 244 0.23 -12.96 8.78
N SER A 245 -0.59 -13.70 9.52
CA SER A 245 -1.03 -13.31 10.87
C SER A 245 0.15 -13.09 11.84
N GLU A 246 1.25 -13.84 11.72
CA GLU A 246 2.42 -13.70 12.59
C GLU A 246 3.13 -12.34 12.45
N HIS A 247 2.98 -11.69 11.29
CA HIS A 247 3.58 -10.40 10.99
C HIS A 247 2.72 -9.20 11.40
N VAL A 248 1.46 -9.41 11.80
CA VAL A 248 0.58 -8.32 12.28
C VAL A 248 1.30 -7.55 13.38
N GLY A 249 1.28 -6.22 13.36
CA GLY A 249 1.93 -5.39 14.39
C GLY A 249 3.47 -5.46 14.44
N MET A 250 4.15 -6.09 13.48
CA MET A 250 5.60 -6.24 13.51
C MET A 250 6.29 -4.86 13.48
N TYR A 251 7.15 -4.60 14.46
CA TYR A 251 7.87 -3.32 14.64
C TYR A 251 7.01 -2.06 14.87
N ILE A 252 5.68 -2.18 15.02
CA ILE A 252 4.81 -1.00 15.20
C ILE A 252 5.12 -0.27 16.50
N LYS A 253 5.40 -1.00 17.58
CA LYS A 253 5.71 -0.40 18.87
C LYS A 253 7.00 0.42 18.78
N GLU A 254 8.02 -0.13 18.13
CA GLU A 254 9.35 0.47 17.97
C GLU A 254 9.31 1.76 17.14
N ILE A 255 8.44 1.87 16.13
CA ILE A 255 8.28 3.11 15.35
C ILE A 255 7.30 4.11 15.97
N SER A 256 6.61 3.73 17.06
CA SER A 256 5.65 4.58 17.79
C SER A 256 6.25 5.24 19.03
N GLU A 257 7.38 4.74 19.53
CA GLU A 257 8.14 5.28 20.68
C GLU A 257 9.15 6.35 20.25
#